data_AF-A0A1V5V790-F1
#
_entry.id   AF-A0A1V5V790-F1
#
_cell.length_a   1.000
_cell.length_b   1.000
_cell.length_c   1.000
_cell.angle_alpha   90.00
_cell.angle_beta   90.00
_cell.angle_gamma   90.00
#
_symmetry.space_group_name_H-M   'P 1'
#
loop_
_entity.id
_entity.type
_entity.pdbx_description
1 polymer ?
#
loop_
_entity_poly.entity_id
_entity_poly.type
_entity_poly.pdbx_seq_one_letter_code
_entity_poly.pdbx_strand_id
1 'polypeptide(L)'
;MLFFGCVFLINAIVTLVELGICDELRNPYLRRTAIVGDQLIDAIEKYKNDVGDYPDSFSELTPRYMKNIPKTGMTKYPEFKYKKLPRKNGDTYEISVITTSGFEYWTYLIYMPSMKYSINCEKRFGKWAYCHESG
;
A
#
# COMPACT_ATOMS: atom_id res chain seq x y z
N MET A 1 10.84 -5.50 -51.66
CA MET A 1 10.24 -4.48 -50.76
C MET A 1 9.42 -5.19 -49.66
N LEU A 2 10.04 -6.08 -48.86
CA LEU A 2 9.35 -6.94 -47.87
C LEU A 2 10.01 -6.92 -46.48
N PHE A 3 11.03 -6.09 -46.26
CA PHE A 3 11.80 -6.07 -45.01
C PHE A 3 11.29 -5.08 -43.95
N PHE A 4 10.37 -4.16 -44.30
CA PHE A 4 9.90 -3.13 -43.38
C PHE A 4 8.72 -3.55 -42.49
N GLY A 5 7.97 -4.61 -42.84
CA GLY A 5 6.80 -5.04 -42.07
C GLY A 5 7.12 -5.81 -40.78
N CYS A 6 8.17 -6.65 -40.77
CA CYS A 6 8.50 -7.47 -39.60
C CYS A 6 9.13 -6.67 -38.44
N VAL A 7 9.85 -5.58 -38.72
CA VAL A 7 10.51 -4.77 -37.69
C VAL A 7 9.49 -3.99 -36.85
N PHE A 8 8.37 -3.58 -37.45
CA PHE A 8 7.28 -2.89 -36.75
C PHE A 8 6.51 -3.82 -35.80
N LEU A 9 6.26 -5.07 -36.20
CA LEU A 9 5.55 -6.04 -35.36
C LEU A 9 6.37 -6.45 -34.12
N ILE A 10 7.69 -6.60 -34.26
CA ILE A 10 8.57 -6.91 -33.12
C ILE A 10 8.62 -5.72 -32.14
N ASN A 11 8.74 -4.49 -32.63
CA ASN A 11 8.71 -3.29 -31.76
C ASN A 11 7.37 -3.11 -31.04
N ALA A 12 6.24 -3.41 -31.69
CA ALA A 12 4.92 -3.33 -31.07
C ALA A 12 4.69 -4.40 -29.98
N ILE A 13 5.29 -5.58 -30.13
CA ILE A 13 5.23 -6.64 -29.11
C ILE A 13 6.09 -6.27 -27.89
N VAL A 14 7.28 -5.69 -28.11
CA VAL A 14 8.16 -5.23 -27.01
C VAL A 14 7.47 -4.13 -26.18
N THR A 15 6.80 -3.17 -26.82
CA THR A 15 6.10 -2.09 -26.10
C THR A 15 4.84 -2.55 -25.35
N LEU A 16 4.12 -3.56 -25.85
CA LEU A 16 2.94 -4.11 -25.15
C LEU A 16 3.33 -4.97 -23.93
N VAL A 17 4.47 -5.67 -24.01
CA VAL A 17 5.04 -6.46 -22.90
C VAL A 17 5.50 -5.55 -21.75
N GLU A 18 6.03 -4.36 -22.05
CA GLU A 18 6.47 -3.39 -21.04
C GLU A 18 5.32 -2.82 -20.19
N LEU A 19 4.11 -2.70 -20.74
CA LEU A 19 2.97 -2.09 -20.05
C LEU A 19 2.11 -3.08 -19.25
N GLY A 20 1.97 -4.33 -19.69
CA GLY A 20 1.08 -5.32 -19.03
C GLY A 20 1.72 -6.08 -17.88
N ILE A 21 3.03 -6.33 -17.92
CA ILE A 21 3.71 -7.25 -16.98
C ILE A 21 4.00 -6.59 -15.62
N CYS A 22 4.13 -5.25 -15.58
CA CYS A 22 4.47 -4.53 -14.36
C CYS A 22 3.42 -4.68 -13.25
N ASP A 23 2.15 -4.79 -13.62
CA ASP A 23 1.04 -4.79 -12.66
C ASP A 23 0.82 -6.16 -12.01
N GLU A 24 0.95 -7.24 -12.78
CA GLU A 24 0.76 -8.60 -12.27
C GLU A 24 1.92 -9.05 -11.38
N LEU A 25 3.16 -8.64 -11.69
CA LEU A 25 4.33 -8.93 -10.87
C LEU A 25 4.31 -8.21 -9.51
N ARG A 26 3.61 -7.08 -9.40
CA ARG A 26 3.55 -6.27 -8.17
C ARG A 26 2.55 -6.82 -7.14
N ASN A 27 1.46 -7.44 -7.60
CA ASN A 27 0.37 -7.92 -6.75
C ASN A 27 0.80 -8.87 -5.61
N PRO A 28 1.71 -9.85 -5.80
CA PRO A 28 2.15 -10.72 -4.72
C PRO A 28 2.85 -9.96 -3.58
N TYR A 29 3.66 -8.94 -3.92
CA TYR A 29 4.33 -8.11 -2.92
C TYR A 29 3.36 -7.22 -2.16
N LEU A 30 2.38 -6.62 -2.83
CA LEU A 30 1.31 -5.84 -2.18
C LEU A 30 0.47 -6.73 -1.26
N ARG A 31 0.08 -7.92 -1.71
CA ARG A 31 -0.65 -8.90 -0.90
C ARG A 31 0.16 -9.29 0.35
N ARG A 32 1.46 -9.56 0.19
CA ARG A 32 2.33 -9.88 1.32
C ARG A 32 2.47 -8.70 2.28
N THR A 33 2.60 -7.49 1.76
CA THR A 33 2.67 -6.26 2.56
C THR A 33 1.38 -6.07 3.37
N ALA A 34 0.21 -6.30 2.76
CA ALA A 34 -1.08 -6.26 3.46
C ALA A 34 -1.15 -7.26 4.62
N ILE A 35 -0.73 -8.51 4.41
CA ILE A 35 -0.69 -9.55 5.46
C ILE A 35 0.23 -9.12 6.62
N VAL A 36 1.40 -8.55 6.31
CA VAL A 36 2.31 -8.04 7.34
C VAL A 36 1.70 -6.84 8.06
N GLY A 37 1.03 -5.96 7.32
CA GLY A 37 0.34 -4.80 7.86
C GLY A 37 -0.81 -5.16 8.80
N ASP A 38 -1.47 -6.30 8.59
CA ASP A 38 -2.52 -6.77 9.52
C ASP A 38 -1.98 -6.96 10.95
N GLN A 39 -0.71 -7.31 11.11
CA GLN A 39 -0.07 -7.41 12.43
C GLN A 39 0.02 -6.05 13.14
N LEU A 40 0.20 -4.95 12.38
CA LEU A 40 0.17 -3.60 12.93
C LEU A 40 -1.23 -3.22 13.39
N ILE A 41 -2.26 -3.58 12.62
CA ILE A 41 -3.66 -3.35 12.96
C ILE A 41 -3.98 -4.04 14.29
N ASP A 42 -3.62 -5.32 14.42
CA ASP A 42 -3.87 -6.08 15.66
C ASP A 42 -3.17 -5.46 16.87
N ALA A 43 -1.92 -4.99 16.71
CA ALA A 43 -1.18 -4.31 17.77
C ALA A 43 -1.81 -2.97 18.17
N ILE A 44 -2.28 -2.20 17.19
CA ILE A 44 -2.96 -0.91 17.40
C ILE A 44 -4.30 -1.10 18.14
N GLU A 45 -5.12 -2.07 17.71
CA GLU A 45 -6.39 -2.33 18.37
C GLU A 45 -6.19 -2.88 19.80
N LYS A 46 -5.13 -3.67 20.03
CA LYS A 46 -4.76 -4.08 21.38
C LYS A 46 -4.32 -2.89 22.24
N TYR A 47 -3.47 -2.01 21.71
CA TYR A 47 -3.09 -0.76 22.39
C TYR A 47 -4.32 0.04 22.80
N LYS A 48 -5.26 0.23 21.87
CA LYS A 48 -6.52 0.95 22.13
C LYS A 48 -7.34 0.31 23.25
N ASN A 49 -7.45 -1.02 23.26
CA ASN A 49 -8.22 -1.71 24.30
C ASN A 49 -7.59 -1.55 25.69
N ASP A 50 -6.27 -1.51 25.78
CA ASP A 50 -5.54 -1.35 27.05
C ASP A 50 -5.49 0.12 27.52
N VAL A 51 -5.32 1.08 26.60
CA VAL A 51 -5.06 2.50 26.90
C VAL A 51 -6.30 3.38 26.77
N GLY A 52 -7.30 2.94 25.99
CA GLY A 52 -8.56 3.66 25.75
C GLY A 52 -8.54 4.60 24.53
N ASP A 53 -7.39 4.79 23.89
CA ASP A 53 -7.26 5.57 22.65
C ASP A 53 -6.21 4.97 21.70
N TYR A 54 -6.22 5.40 20.44
CA TYR A 54 -5.23 4.99 19.45
C TYR A 54 -3.86 5.63 19.72
N PRO A 55 -2.74 4.96 19.40
CA PRO A 55 -1.40 5.51 19.64
C PRO A 55 -1.17 6.76 18.77
N ASP A 56 -0.32 7.68 19.21
CA ASP A 56 0.03 8.84 18.38
C ASP A 56 1.10 8.47 17.32
N SER A 57 1.87 7.41 17.57
CA SER A 57 2.83 6.87 16.61
C SER A 57 3.12 5.38 16.83
N PHE A 58 3.79 4.73 15.85
CA PHE A 58 4.18 3.33 15.98
C PHE A 58 5.15 3.04 17.14
N SER A 59 5.94 4.01 17.60
CA SER A 59 6.92 3.77 18.67
C SER A 59 6.26 3.32 19.98
N GLU A 60 5.03 3.77 20.24
CA GLU A 60 4.24 3.40 21.42
C GLU A 60 3.74 1.95 21.41
N LEU A 61 3.77 1.30 20.25
CA LEU A 61 3.45 -0.13 20.15
C LEU A 61 4.60 -1.00 20.66
N THR A 62 5.82 -0.48 20.67
CA THR A 62 7.02 -1.21 21.07
C THR A 62 7.46 -0.86 22.49
N PRO A 63 8.05 -1.82 23.24
CA PRO A 63 8.10 -3.25 22.94
C PRO A 63 6.84 -4.02 23.39
N ARG A 64 5.89 -3.35 24.05
CA ARG A 64 4.80 -3.98 24.81
C ARG A 64 3.77 -4.72 23.94
N TYR A 65 3.36 -4.12 22.83
CA TYR A 65 2.34 -4.69 21.94
C TYR A 65 2.97 -5.43 20.76
N MET A 66 4.19 -5.06 20.38
CA MET A 66 5.00 -5.76 19.41
C MET A 66 6.49 -5.56 19.69
N LYS A 67 7.31 -6.57 19.36
CA LYS A 67 8.76 -6.52 19.62
C LYS A 67 9.46 -5.42 18.80
N ASN A 68 9.11 -5.32 17.52
CA ASN A 68 9.63 -4.34 16.56
C ASN A 68 8.57 -4.05 15.51
N ILE A 69 8.60 -2.87 14.89
CA ILE A 69 7.76 -2.53 13.73
C ILE A 69 8.21 -3.35 12.51
N PRO A 70 7.33 -4.14 11.86
CA PRO A 70 7.70 -4.92 10.70
C PRO A 70 8.01 -4.03 9.50
N LYS A 71 8.90 -4.51 8.65
CA LYS A 71 9.12 -3.94 7.31
C LYS A 71 8.10 -4.52 6.34
N THR A 72 7.79 -3.78 5.28
CA THR A 72 6.83 -4.20 4.24
C THR A 72 7.28 -5.44 3.45
N GLY A 73 8.59 -5.73 3.44
CA GLY A 73 9.20 -6.76 2.60
C GLY A 73 9.52 -6.28 1.18
N MET A 74 9.21 -5.03 0.82
CA MET A 74 9.60 -4.42 -0.43
C MET A 74 10.89 -3.61 -0.26
N THR A 75 11.94 -3.95 -1.02
CA THR A 75 13.25 -3.28 -0.91
C THR A 75 13.16 -1.77 -1.13
N LYS A 76 12.34 -1.32 -2.09
CA LYS A 76 12.20 0.09 -2.45
C LYS A 76 11.30 0.87 -1.50
N TYR A 77 10.37 0.21 -0.81
CA TYR A 77 9.39 0.84 0.08
C TYR A 77 9.32 0.09 1.42
N PRO A 78 10.42 0.07 2.20
CA PRO A 78 10.57 -0.88 3.31
C PRO A 78 9.70 -0.55 4.54
N GLU A 79 9.12 0.64 4.62
CA GLU A 79 8.49 1.17 5.82
C GLU A 79 6.98 1.38 5.66
N PHE A 80 6.24 1.07 6.73
CA PHE A 80 4.87 1.55 6.90
C PHE A 80 4.88 2.98 7.45
N LYS A 81 3.86 3.74 7.09
CA LYS A 81 3.55 5.06 7.64
C LYS A 81 2.26 4.97 8.44
N TYR A 82 2.20 5.73 9.54
CA TYR A 82 1.04 5.81 10.41
C TYR A 82 0.64 7.27 10.57
N LYS A 83 -0.65 7.51 10.57
CA LYS A 83 -1.22 8.81 10.85
C LYS A 83 -2.44 8.64 11.73
N LYS A 84 -2.40 9.18 12.95
CA LYS A 84 -3.60 9.35 13.76
C LYS A 84 -4.47 10.44 13.14
N LEU A 85 -5.74 10.14 12.94
CA LEU A 85 -6.69 11.05 12.32
C LEU A 85 -7.59 11.66 13.40
N PRO A 86 -8.03 12.92 13.23
CA PRO A 86 -9.08 13.45 14.08
C PRO A 86 -10.33 12.58 13.96
N ARG A 87 -11.07 12.38 15.06
CA ARG A 87 -12.31 11.59 15.11
C ARG A 87 -13.45 12.30 14.35
N LYS A 88 -13.30 12.46 13.04
CA LYS A 88 -14.29 13.02 12.13
C LYS A 88 -14.61 11.95 11.11
N ASN A 89 -15.88 11.54 11.03
CA ASN A 89 -16.40 10.53 10.10
C ASN A 89 -16.12 9.05 10.42
N GLY A 90 -15.65 8.73 11.63
CA GLY A 90 -15.47 7.35 12.10
C GLY A 90 -14.08 6.76 11.83
N ASP A 91 -13.25 7.44 11.03
CA ASP A 91 -11.82 7.13 10.94
C ASP A 91 -11.06 7.72 12.12
N THR A 92 -10.07 6.95 12.55
CA THR A 92 -9.29 7.25 13.77
C THR A 92 -7.80 7.15 13.52
N TYR A 93 -7.40 6.35 12.53
CA TYR A 93 -6.04 6.29 12.04
C TYR A 93 -5.99 5.78 10.60
N GLU A 94 -4.84 5.97 9.98
CA GLU A 94 -4.47 5.42 8.68
C GLU A 94 -3.12 4.72 8.80
N ILE A 95 -2.99 3.57 8.12
CA ILE A 95 -1.69 2.98 7.83
C ILE A 95 -1.49 2.98 6.31
N SER A 96 -0.35 3.46 5.84
CA SER A 96 -0.07 3.51 4.41
C SER A 96 1.36 3.10 4.06
N VAL A 97 1.53 2.60 2.84
CA VAL A 97 2.83 2.41 2.20
C VAL A 97 2.80 3.19 0.90
N ILE A 98 3.69 4.17 0.80
CA ILE A 98 3.87 4.96 -0.42
C ILE A 98 4.71 4.12 -1.37
N THR A 99 4.17 3.84 -2.55
CA THR A 99 4.71 2.88 -3.52
C THR A 99 4.86 3.50 -4.90
N THR A 100 5.37 4.73 -4.97
CA THR A 100 5.47 5.57 -6.19
C THR A 100 5.95 4.80 -7.42
N SER A 101 5.17 4.79 -8.50
CA SER A 101 5.54 4.17 -9.78
C SER A 101 5.60 5.24 -10.87
N GLY A 102 6.78 5.51 -11.42
CA GLY A 102 6.94 6.40 -12.58
C GLY A 102 6.76 7.89 -12.28
N PHE A 103 6.66 8.68 -13.35
CA PHE A 103 6.94 10.12 -13.36
C PHE A 103 5.86 11.06 -12.82
N GLU A 104 4.60 10.65 -12.55
CA GLU A 104 3.54 11.68 -12.32
C GLU A 104 2.52 11.43 -11.20
N TYR A 105 2.41 10.26 -10.55
CA TYR A 105 1.41 10.06 -9.48
C TYR A 105 1.90 9.21 -8.30
N TRP A 106 1.49 9.62 -7.08
CA TRP A 106 1.70 8.84 -5.87
C TRP A 106 0.69 7.68 -5.81
N THR A 107 1.20 6.47 -5.56
CA THR A 107 0.37 5.28 -5.35
C THR A 107 0.57 4.75 -3.94
N TYR A 108 -0.53 4.32 -3.32
CA TYR A 108 -0.60 3.99 -1.91
C TYR A 108 -1.20 2.59 -1.74
N LEU A 109 -0.59 1.78 -0.89
CA LEU A 109 -1.30 0.68 -0.24
C LEU A 109 -1.74 1.18 1.12
N ILE A 110 -3.04 1.39 1.31
CA ILE A 110 -3.62 2.10 2.45
C ILE A 110 -4.64 1.23 3.19
N TYR A 111 -4.68 1.37 4.50
CA TYR A 111 -5.71 0.83 5.38
C TYR A 111 -6.28 1.95 6.25
N MET A 112 -7.61 2.01 6.28
CA MET A 112 -8.38 2.88 7.17
C MET A 112 -9.56 2.09 7.76
N PRO A 113 -9.83 2.18 9.08
CA PRO A 113 -10.91 1.40 9.71
C PRO A 113 -12.29 1.60 9.10
N SER A 114 -12.64 2.81 8.63
CA SER A 114 -13.96 3.04 8.02
C SER A 114 -14.10 2.45 6.62
N MET A 115 -12.97 2.10 5.98
CA MET A 115 -12.88 1.69 4.58
C MET A 115 -13.41 2.75 3.59
N LYS A 116 -13.49 4.02 4.00
CA LYS A 116 -13.86 5.15 3.16
C LYS A 116 -12.61 5.93 2.77
N TYR A 117 -12.22 5.80 1.51
CA TYR A 117 -11.04 6.46 0.94
C TYR A 117 -11.48 7.67 0.13
N SER A 118 -10.79 8.80 0.26
CA SER A 118 -11.04 10.02 -0.52
C SER A 118 -10.30 10.05 -1.87
N ILE A 119 -9.55 8.99 -2.17
CA ILE A 119 -8.73 8.82 -3.37
C ILE A 119 -9.25 7.63 -4.17
N ASN A 120 -8.91 7.57 -5.46
CA ASN A 120 -9.32 6.50 -6.34
C ASN A 120 -8.59 5.21 -6.01
N CYS A 121 -9.35 4.15 -5.70
CA CYS A 121 -8.82 2.85 -5.31
C CYS A 121 -9.28 1.77 -6.29
N GLU A 122 -8.33 1.09 -6.91
CA GLU A 122 -8.60 0.14 -8.00
C GLU A 122 -8.67 -1.30 -7.51
N LYS A 123 -7.82 -1.65 -6.54
CA LYS A 123 -7.60 -3.05 -6.13
C LYS A 123 -7.66 -3.18 -4.61
N ARG A 124 -8.10 -4.34 -4.13
CA ARG A 124 -8.15 -4.68 -2.70
C ARG A 124 -7.31 -5.91 -2.39
N PHE A 125 -6.65 -5.85 -1.24
CA PHE A 125 -5.84 -6.92 -0.66
C PHE A 125 -6.33 -7.16 0.77
N GLY A 126 -7.44 -7.87 0.90
CA GLY A 126 -8.11 -8.03 2.19
C GLY A 126 -8.67 -6.70 2.71
N LYS A 127 -8.19 -6.25 3.87
CA LYS A 127 -8.57 -4.96 4.49
C LYS A 127 -7.91 -3.76 3.79
N TRP A 128 -6.89 -3.99 2.98
CA TRP A 128 -6.08 -2.93 2.38
C TRP A 128 -6.60 -2.56 0.99
N ALA A 129 -6.54 -1.28 0.66
CA ALA A 129 -6.85 -0.75 -0.65
C ALA A 129 -5.57 -0.26 -1.34
N TYR A 130 -5.46 -0.53 -2.63
CA TYR A 130 -4.43 0.04 -3.48
C TYR A 130 -5.03 1.19 -4.29
N CYS A 131 -4.47 2.38 -4.09
CA CYS A 131 -5.06 3.64 -4.54
C CYS A 131 -4.01 4.52 -5.22
N HIS A 132 -4.46 5.39 -6.12
CA HIS A 132 -3.63 6.39 -6.77
C HIS A 132 -4.23 7.78 -6.56
N GLU A 133 -3.35 8.77 -6.48
CA GLU A 133 -3.78 10.17 -6.53
C GLU A 133 -4.17 10.50 -7.97
N SER A 134 -5.38 11.04 -8.15
CA SER A 134 -5.84 11.56 -9.44
C SER A 134 -5.40 13.02 -9.53
N GLY A 135 -4.64 13.36 -10.57
CA GLY A 135 -4.30 14.75 -10.90
C GLY A 135 -5.49 15.57 -11.39
#